data_AF-A0A6B3GVM7-F1
#
_entry.id   AF-A0A6B3GVM7-F1
#
_cell.length_a   1.000
_cell.length_b   1.000
_cell.length_c   1.000
_cell.angle_alpha   90.00
_cell.angle_beta   90.00
_cell.angle_gamma   90.00
#
_symmetry.space_group_name_H-M   'P 1'
#
loop_
_entity.id
_entity.type
_entity.pdbx_description
1 polymer ?
#
loop_
_entity_poly.entity_id
_entity_poly.type
_entity_poly.pdbx_seq_one_letter_code
_entity_poly.pdbx_strand_id
1 'polypeptide(L)'
;NLALESVPVGIIALGVVCVLLVGQIDLSVGSISGFSAAVLAVLFVDRGLPAWLAVTASLVLAALIGWFYAQVHNRIGVPSFVITLGGLLGFLGVQLWILGPKGSINLPFDSGLVAFAQLQFLPPWLAYTLVVVGAAALYATGAARAAERRRAGLAATSRRLLAGRSLALLAGLGAAVWYLNRDRGVG
;
A
#
# COMPACT_ATOMS: atom_id res chain seq x y z
N ASN A 1 -15.67 -7.48 9.89
CA ASN A 1 -14.29 -7.96 9.69
C ASN A 1 -13.80 -7.86 8.25
N LEU A 2 -14.66 -8.09 7.25
CA LEU A 2 -14.30 -8.08 5.82
C LEU A 2 -13.48 -6.87 5.36
N ALA A 3 -13.78 -5.66 5.87
CA ALA A 3 -13.03 -4.46 5.54
C ALA A 3 -11.57 -4.47 6.05
N LEU A 4 -11.30 -5.08 7.22
CA LEU A 4 -9.95 -5.21 7.75
C LEU A 4 -9.15 -6.29 7.02
N GLU A 5 -9.82 -7.37 6.60
CA GLU A 5 -9.20 -8.47 5.85
C GLU A 5 -8.91 -8.10 4.39
N SER A 6 -9.68 -7.17 3.80
CA SER A 6 -9.45 -6.70 2.43
C SER A 6 -8.33 -5.66 2.31
N VAL A 7 -7.98 -4.96 3.40
CA VAL A 7 -6.95 -3.91 3.40
C VAL A 7 -5.57 -4.43 2.94
N PRO A 8 -5.01 -5.53 3.49
CA PRO A 8 -3.71 -6.04 3.04
C PRO A 8 -3.70 -6.38 1.54
N VAL A 9 -4.76 -7.04 1.05
CA VAL A 9 -4.90 -7.39 -0.37
C VAL A 9 -5.03 -6.14 -1.24
N GLY A 10 -5.79 -5.14 -0.80
CA GLY A 10 -5.94 -3.86 -1.49
C GLY A 10 -4.62 -3.08 -1.59
N ILE A 11 -3.83 -3.03 -0.52
CA ILE A 11 -2.51 -2.38 -0.52
C ILE A 11 -1.56 -3.10 -1.50
N ILE A 12 -1.54 -4.43 -1.47
CA ILE A 12 -0.75 -5.24 -2.41
C ILE A 12 -1.18 -4.96 -3.86
N ALA A 13 -2.49 -4.92 -4.13
CA ALA A 13 -3.02 -4.65 -5.46
C ALA A 13 -2.58 -3.27 -5.98
N LEU A 14 -2.60 -2.23 -5.14
CA LEU A 14 -2.09 -0.90 -5.51
C LEU A 14 -0.61 -0.95 -5.89
N GLY A 15 0.21 -1.72 -5.16
CA GLY A 15 1.61 -1.94 -5.51
C GLY A 15 1.79 -2.64 -6.86
N VAL A 16 1.02 -3.70 -7.11
CA VAL A 16 1.04 -4.44 -8.39
C VAL A 16 0.66 -3.56 -9.57
N VAL A 17 -0.30 -2.65 -9.41
CA VAL A 17 -0.68 -1.70 -10.48
C VAL A 17 0.52 -0.86 -10.92
N CYS A 18 1.36 -0.39 -10.00
CA CYS A 18 2.57 0.36 -10.35
C CYS A 18 3.53 -0.45 -11.23
N VAL A 19 3.69 -1.76 -10.95
CA VAL A 19 4.53 -2.67 -11.74
C VAL A 19 3.94 -2.87 -13.14
N LEU A 20 2.63 -3.11 -13.22
CA LEU A 20 1.92 -3.32 -14.49
C LEU A 20 1.96 -2.08 -15.39
N LEU A 21 1.90 -0.88 -14.82
CA LEU A 21 1.98 0.38 -15.59
C LEU A 21 3.33 0.57 -16.31
N VAL A 22 4.40 -0.01 -15.77
CA VAL A 22 5.73 -0.01 -16.40
C VAL A 22 5.87 -1.16 -17.43
N GLY A 23 4.84 -1.99 -17.59
CA GLY A 23 4.83 -3.13 -18.51
C GLY A 23 5.57 -4.36 -17.98
N GLN A 24 5.82 -4.42 -16.67
CA GLN A 24 6.49 -5.54 -16.02
C GLN A 24 5.48 -6.46 -15.33
N ILE A 25 5.92 -7.69 -15.01
CA ILE A 25 5.17 -8.67 -14.23
C ILE A 25 5.99 -8.99 -12.97
N ASP A 26 5.33 -8.96 -11.81
CA ASP A 26 5.91 -9.37 -10.53
C ASP A 26 5.04 -10.44 -9.87
N LEU A 27 5.55 -11.67 -9.87
CA LEU A 27 4.92 -12.82 -9.21
C LEU A 27 5.29 -12.91 -7.73
N SER A 28 6.39 -12.29 -7.31
CA SER A 28 6.96 -12.46 -5.97
C SER A 28 6.25 -11.64 -4.89
N VAL A 29 5.35 -10.73 -5.24
CA VAL A 29 4.71 -9.79 -4.30
C VAL A 29 4.07 -10.51 -3.11
N GLY A 30 3.42 -11.66 -3.35
CA GLY A 30 2.87 -12.49 -2.28
C GLY A 30 3.96 -12.99 -1.31
N SER A 31 5.03 -13.59 -1.85
CA SER A 31 6.15 -14.10 -1.03
C SER A 31 6.89 -13.00 -0.27
N ILE A 32 7.09 -11.81 -0.88
CA ILE A 32 7.78 -10.68 -0.24
C ILE A 32 6.90 -10.11 0.87
N SER A 33 5.58 -10.05 0.68
CA SER A 33 4.66 -9.63 1.75
C SER A 33 4.68 -10.61 2.93
N GLY A 34 4.72 -11.93 2.66
CA GLY A 34 4.86 -12.96 3.69
C GLY A 34 6.20 -12.92 4.41
N PHE A 35 7.29 -12.75 3.67
CA PHE A 35 8.64 -12.53 4.22
C PHE A 35 8.69 -11.28 5.11
N SER A 36 8.07 -10.18 4.69
CA SER A 36 8.03 -8.93 5.48
C SER A 36 7.23 -9.11 6.78
N ALA A 37 6.11 -9.82 6.72
CA ALA A 37 5.32 -10.18 7.91
C ALA A 37 6.09 -11.09 8.85
N ALA A 38 6.82 -12.07 8.31
CA ALA A 38 7.70 -12.98 9.06
C ALA A 38 8.82 -12.23 9.80
N VAL A 39 9.53 -11.34 9.09
CA VAL A 39 10.57 -10.50 9.69
C VAL A 39 10.00 -9.63 10.80
N LEU A 40 8.86 -8.97 10.56
CA LEU A 40 8.18 -8.17 11.58
C LEU A 40 7.86 -9.03 12.81
N ALA A 41 7.28 -10.21 12.61
CA ALA A 41 6.88 -11.09 13.70
C ALA A 41 8.08 -11.57 14.52
N VAL A 42 9.19 -11.98 13.89
CA VAL A 42 10.42 -12.37 14.59
C VAL A 42 11.02 -11.18 15.35
N LEU A 43 11.12 -10.01 14.73
CA LEU A 43 11.69 -8.84 15.38
C LEU A 43 10.85 -8.36 16.57
N PHE A 44 9.52 -8.40 16.44
CA PHE A 44 8.61 -7.95 17.47
C PHE A 44 8.44 -8.98 18.60
N VAL A 45 8.20 -10.24 18.28
CA VAL A 45 7.86 -11.29 19.25
C VAL A 45 9.10 -11.96 19.81
N ASP A 46 9.98 -12.49 18.95
CA ASP A 46 11.13 -13.27 19.40
C ASP A 46 12.28 -12.39 19.88
N ARG A 47 12.47 -11.21 19.27
CA ARG A 47 13.53 -10.25 19.64
C ARG A 47 13.06 -9.12 20.56
N GLY A 48 11.75 -9.00 20.81
CA GLY A 48 11.18 -7.99 21.71
C GLY A 48 11.42 -6.55 21.28
N LEU A 49 11.71 -6.28 20.00
CA LEU A 49 11.94 -4.92 19.51
C LEU A 49 10.64 -4.11 19.52
N PRO A 50 10.70 -2.77 19.67
CA PRO A 50 9.51 -1.94 19.62
C PRO A 50 8.87 -2.02 18.22
N ALA A 51 7.52 -1.97 18.19
CA ALA A 51 6.74 -2.21 16.98
C ALA A 51 7.14 -1.30 15.80
N TRP A 52 7.41 -0.01 16.06
CA TRP A 52 7.83 0.92 15.02
C TRP A 52 9.14 0.50 14.36
N LEU A 53 10.11 -0.01 15.15
CA LEU A 53 11.40 -0.45 14.63
C LEU A 53 11.26 -1.76 13.84
N ALA A 54 10.45 -2.70 14.32
CA ALA A 54 10.16 -3.94 13.62
C ALA A 54 9.46 -3.69 12.26
N VAL A 55 8.49 -2.77 12.24
CA VAL A 55 7.78 -2.34 11.00
C VAL A 55 8.74 -1.63 10.04
N THR A 56 9.54 -0.67 10.52
CA THR A 56 10.48 0.04 9.65
C THR A 56 11.54 -0.91 9.09
N ALA A 57 12.07 -1.82 9.91
CA ALA A 57 13.07 -2.79 9.46
C ALA A 57 12.51 -3.74 8.39
N SER A 58 11.29 -4.26 8.56
CA SER A 58 10.68 -5.13 7.55
C SER A 58 10.40 -4.40 6.24
N LEU A 59 9.92 -3.14 6.31
CA LEU A 59 9.71 -2.30 5.12
C LEU A 59 11.01 -1.97 4.39
N VAL A 60 12.08 -1.65 5.13
CA VAL A 60 13.40 -1.38 4.53
C VAL A 60 13.93 -2.61 3.84
N LEU A 61 13.83 -3.80 4.45
CA LEU A 61 14.26 -5.05 3.81
C LEU A 61 13.45 -5.35 2.54
N ALA A 62 12.13 -5.17 2.56
CA ALA A 62 11.30 -5.32 1.37
C ALA A 62 11.69 -4.33 0.25
N ALA A 63 11.95 -3.07 0.60
CA ALA A 63 12.40 -2.06 -0.34
C ALA A 63 13.77 -2.39 -0.94
N LEU A 64 14.70 -2.94 -0.15
CA LEU A 64 16.00 -3.40 -0.64
C LEU A 64 15.87 -4.55 -1.64
N ILE A 65 14.92 -5.47 -1.42
CA ILE A 65 14.62 -6.55 -2.38
C ILE A 65 14.09 -5.96 -3.70
N GLY A 66 13.13 -5.03 -3.63
CA GLY A 66 12.61 -4.35 -4.81
C GLY A 66 13.70 -3.57 -5.56
N TRP A 67 14.57 -2.87 -4.82
CA TRP A 67 15.73 -2.20 -5.39
C TRP A 67 16.69 -3.17 -6.08
N PHE A 68 16.97 -4.32 -5.46
CA PHE A 68 17.78 -5.37 -6.05
C PHE A 68 17.17 -5.88 -7.37
N TYR A 69 15.87 -6.16 -7.41
CA TYR A 69 15.20 -6.56 -8.66
C TYR A 69 15.33 -5.49 -9.75
N ALA A 70 15.17 -4.22 -9.38
CA ALA A 70 15.35 -3.11 -10.31
C ALA A 70 16.79 -3.05 -10.84
N GLN A 71 17.81 -3.28 -10.00
CA GLN A 71 19.21 -3.32 -10.46
C GLN A 71 19.48 -4.50 -11.39
N VAL A 72 18.99 -5.70 -11.07
CA VAL A 72 19.17 -6.89 -11.90
C VAL A 72 18.49 -6.68 -13.26
N HIS A 73 17.28 -6.15 -13.28
CA HIS A 73 16.59 -5.84 -14.53
C HIS A 73 17.33 -4.77 -15.36
N ASN A 74 17.66 -3.63 -14.73
CA ASN A 74 18.20 -2.48 -15.46
C ASN A 74 19.66 -2.65 -15.90
N ARG A 75 20.49 -3.39 -15.13
CA ARG A 75 21.92 -3.55 -15.43
C ARG A 75 22.26 -4.86 -16.12
N ILE A 76 21.59 -5.95 -15.73
CA ILE A 76 21.89 -7.31 -16.22
C ILE A 76 20.97 -7.69 -17.37
N GLY A 77 19.82 -7.00 -17.54
CA GLY A 77 18.89 -7.25 -18.63
C GLY A 77 18.03 -8.51 -18.42
N VAL A 78 18.01 -9.08 -17.22
CA VAL A 78 17.18 -10.25 -16.94
C VAL A 78 15.70 -9.85 -16.97
N PRO A 79 14.82 -10.62 -17.63
CA PRO A 79 13.38 -10.33 -17.64
C PRO A 79 12.77 -10.36 -16.23
N SER A 80 11.90 -9.39 -15.91
CA SER A 80 11.25 -9.25 -14.59
C SER A 80 10.52 -10.52 -14.14
N PHE A 81 9.86 -11.22 -15.06
CA PHE A 81 9.18 -12.48 -14.78
C PHE A 81 10.13 -13.54 -14.19
N VAL A 82 11.34 -13.68 -14.74
CA VAL A 82 12.32 -14.68 -14.29
C VAL A 82 12.85 -14.33 -12.91
N ILE A 83 13.19 -13.05 -12.69
CA ILE A 83 13.70 -12.56 -11.41
C ILE A 83 12.64 -12.78 -10.32
N THR A 84 11.39 -12.42 -10.60
CA THR A 84 10.30 -12.50 -9.61
C THR A 84 9.79 -13.93 -9.40
N LEU A 85 9.87 -14.81 -10.40
CA LEU A 85 9.59 -16.23 -10.19
C LEU A 85 10.66 -16.89 -9.30
N GLY A 86 11.95 -16.66 -9.59
CA GLY A 86 13.04 -17.16 -8.74
C GLY A 86 12.99 -16.55 -7.34
N GLY A 87 12.69 -15.25 -7.27
CA GLY A 87 12.48 -14.52 -6.04
C GLY A 87 11.32 -15.07 -5.20
N LEU A 88 10.20 -15.46 -5.82
CA LEU A 88 9.07 -16.07 -5.14
C LEU A 88 9.51 -17.28 -4.31
N LEU A 89 10.21 -18.23 -4.95
CA LEU A 89 10.68 -19.45 -4.28
C LEU A 89 11.80 -19.14 -3.28
N GLY A 90 12.72 -18.26 -3.64
CA GLY A 90 13.84 -17.87 -2.78
C GLY A 90 13.37 -17.23 -1.47
N PHE A 91 12.52 -16.20 -1.55
CA PHE A 91 12.02 -15.52 -0.36
C PHE A 91 11.02 -16.34 0.43
N LEU A 92 10.27 -17.25 -0.21
CA LEU A 92 9.48 -18.24 0.53
C LEU A 92 10.39 -19.16 1.37
N GLY A 93 11.50 -19.64 0.79
CA GLY A 93 12.49 -20.44 1.52
C GLY A 93 13.11 -19.67 2.69
N VAL A 94 13.50 -18.41 2.46
CA VAL A 94 14.04 -17.54 3.51
C VAL A 94 12.98 -17.28 4.60
N GLN A 95 11.73 -17.02 4.22
CA GLN A 95 10.62 -16.84 5.16
C GLN A 95 10.48 -18.05 6.09
N LEU A 96 10.45 -19.27 5.52
CA LEU A 96 10.35 -20.50 6.31
C LEU A 96 11.58 -20.70 7.20
N TRP A 97 12.78 -20.38 6.70
CA TRP A 97 14.01 -20.45 7.48
C TRP A 97 13.98 -19.50 8.68
N ILE A 98 13.49 -18.27 8.50
CA ILE A 98 13.36 -17.26 9.57
C ILE A 98 12.33 -17.68 10.63
N LEU A 99 11.20 -18.26 10.20
CA LEU A 99 10.15 -18.75 11.12
C LEU A 99 10.58 -20.01 11.87
N GLY A 100 11.58 -20.73 11.34
CA GLY A 100 12.12 -21.93 11.96
C GLY A 100 11.08 -23.04 12.11
N PRO A 101 11.24 -23.93 13.10
CA PRO A 101 10.40 -25.12 13.25
C PRO A 101 8.92 -24.83 13.50
N LYS A 102 8.59 -23.63 14.00
CA LYS A 102 7.21 -23.24 14.33
C LYS A 102 6.38 -22.97 13.07
N GLY A 103 7.03 -22.58 11.96
CA GLY A 103 6.37 -22.26 10.69
C GLY A 103 5.38 -21.09 10.73
N SER A 104 5.16 -20.47 11.89
CA SER A 104 4.25 -19.36 12.13
C SER A 104 4.56 -18.71 13.47
N ILE A 105 4.22 -17.43 13.61
CA ILE A 105 4.39 -16.66 14.84
C ILE A 105 3.08 -15.89 15.06
N ASN A 106 2.44 -16.12 16.21
CA ASN A 106 1.23 -15.40 16.59
C ASN A 106 1.62 -14.11 17.33
N LEU A 107 1.05 -12.98 16.89
CA LEU A 107 1.21 -11.72 17.60
C LEU A 107 0.38 -11.74 18.90
N PRO A 108 0.91 -11.24 20.03
CA PRO A 108 0.14 -11.13 21.26
C PRO A 108 -1.08 -10.22 21.06
N PHE A 109 -2.28 -10.71 21.34
CA PHE A 109 -3.53 -9.96 21.12
C PHE A 109 -3.61 -8.67 21.96
N ASP A 110 -3.02 -8.69 23.17
CA ASP A 110 -2.97 -7.54 24.06
C ASP A 110 -1.86 -6.53 23.70
N SER A 111 -1.13 -6.77 22.61
CA SER A 111 -0.05 -5.86 22.20
C SER A 111 -0.61 -4.56 21.61
N GLY A 112 0.11 -3.46 21.86
CA GLY A 112 -0.22 -2.15 21.28
C GLY A 112 -0.25 -2.15 19.73
N LEU A 113 0.49 -3.07 19.09
CA LEU A 113 0.47 -3.22 17.62
C LEU A 113 -0.86 -3.81 17.14
N VAL A 114 -1.35 -4.87 17.79
CA VAL A 114 -2.65 -5.47 17.43
C VAL A 114 -3.79 -4.52 17.76
N ALA A 115 -3.73 -3.86 18.93
CA ALA A 115 -4.69 -2.82 19.30
C ALA A 115 -4.72 -1.66 18.29
N PHE A 116 -3.56 -1.19 17.84
CA PHE A 116 -3.46 -0.20 16.77
C PHE A 116 -4.09 -0.70 15.47
N ALA A 117 -3.75 -1.91 15.03
CA ALA A 117 -4.22 -2.44 13.74
C ALA A 117 -5.72 -2.79 13.72
N GLN A 118 -6.31 -3.17 14.86
CA GLN A 118 -7.69 -3.67 14.92
C GLN A 118 -8.68 -2.70 15.56
N LEU A 119 -8.24 -1.88 16.53
CA LEU A 119 -9.11 -1.05 17.36
C LEU A 119 -9.00 0.44 17.07
N GLN A 120 -7.88 0.91 16.50
CA GLN A 120 -7.70 2.33 16.20
C GLN A 120 -8.14 2.66 14.77
N PHE A 121 -9.17 3.51 14.65
CA PHE A 121 -9.68 4.01 13.37
C PHE A 121 -9.24 5.45 13.15
N LEU A 122 -9.15 5.83 11.87
CA LEU A 122 -8.95 7.23 11.49
C LEU A 122 -10.07 8.08 12.11
N PRO A 123 -9.74 9.14 12.86
CA PRO A 123 -10.75 10.06 13.37
C PRO A 123 -11.62 10.61 12.23
N PRO A 124 -12.94 10.77 12.42
CA PRO A 124 -13.84 11.21 11.36
C PRO A 124 -13.40 12.50 10.68
N TRP A 125 -12.95 13.49 11.46
CA TRP A 125 -12.43 14.76 10.93
C TRP A 125 -11.26 14.53 9.99
N LEU A 126 -10.33 13.64 10.33
CA LEU A 126 -9.15 13.35 9.53
C LEU A 126 -9.56 12.65 8.23
N ALA A 127 -10.48 11.68 8.29
CA ALA A 127 -11.01 11.01 7.11
C ALA A 127 -11.67 12.00 6.13
N TYR A 128 -12.51 12.92 6.62
CA TYR A 128 -13.12 13.95 5.76
C TYR A 128 -12.10 14.93 5.19
N THR A 129 -11.11 15.35 5.98
CA THR A 129 -10.04 16.23 5.46
C THR A 129 -9.25 15.57 4.33
N LEU A 130 -8.93 14.27 4.43
CA LEU A 130 -8.24 13.53 3.37
C LEU A 130 -9.07 13.47 2.08
N VAL A 131 -10.38 13.28 2.18
CA VAL A 131 -11.29 13.30 1.02
C VAL A 131 -11.30 14.68 0.34
N VAL A 132 -11.43 15.74 1.13
CA VAL A 132 -11.42 17.12 0.62
C VAL A 132 -10.08 17.45 -0.05
N VAL A 133 -8.96 17.12 0.61
CA VAL A 133 -7.62 17.32 0.07
C VAL A 133 -7.41 16.53 -1.23
N GLY A 134 -7.86 15.27 -1.28
CA GLY A 134 -7.78 14.45 -2.49
C GLY A 134 -8.56 15.02 -3.67
N ALA A 135 -9.80 15.46 -3.44
CA ALA A 135 -10.62 16.12 -4.45
C ALA A 135 -10.02 17.46 -4.91
N ALA A 136 -9.50 18.26 -3.98
CA ALA A 136 -8.83 19.51 -4.27
C ALA A 136 -7.53 19.30 -5.06
N ALA A 137 -6.73 18.29 -4.71
CA ALA A 137 -5.51 17.95 -5.43
C ALA A 137 -5.80 17.48 -6.87
N LEU A 138 -6.85 16.67 -7.07
CA LEU A 138 -7.31 16.27 -8.41
C LEU A 138 -7.69 17.50 -9.25
N TYR A 139 -8.46 18.43 -8.66
CA TYR A 139 -8.84 19.66 -9.35
C TYR A 139 -7.62 20.55 -9.65
N ALA A 140 -6.75 20.80 -8.67
CA ALA A 140 -5.60 21.68 -8.81
C ALA A 140 -4.61 21.17 -9.87
N THR A 141 -4.25 19.88 -9.81
CA THR A 141 -3.35 19.26 -10.80
C THR A 141 -3.97 19.21 -12.19
N GLY A 142 -5.26 18.92 -12.30
CA GLY A 142 -5.99 18.97 -13.56
C GLY A 142 -6.07 20.38 -14.14
N ALA A 143 -6.26 21.40 -13.29
CA ALA A 143 -6.36 22.79 -13.71
C ALA A 143 -5.00 23.34 -14.16
N ALA A 144 -3.92 23.00 -13.44
CA ALA A 144 -2.55 23.33 -13.81
C ALA A 144 -2.19 22.72 -15.18
N ARG A 145 -2.41 21.42 -15.36
CA ARG A 145 -2.19 20.74 -16.65
C ARG A 145 -3.04 21.32 -17.78
N ALA A 146 -4.29 21.67 -17.50
CA ALA A 146 -5.16 22.30 -18.50
C ALA A 146 -4.70 23.73 -18.86
N ALA A 147 -4.14 24.48 -17.90
CA ALA A 147 -3.59 25.81 -18.15
C ALA A 147 -2.30 25.73 -18.98
N GLU A 148 -1.39 24.81 -18.66
CA GLU A 148 -0.18 24.53 -19.45
C GLU A 148 -0.51 24.17 -20.89
N ARG A 149 -1.47 23.26 -21.10
CA ARG A 149 -1.92 22.86 -22.44
C ARG A 149 -2.50 24.04 -23.24
N ARG A 150 -3.27 24.92 -22.61
CA ARG A 150 -3.81 26.13 -23.26
C ARG A 150 -2.72 27.11 -23.66
N ARG A 151 -1.72 27.31 -22.78
CA ARG A 151 -0.55 28.15 -23.08
C ARG A 151 0.26 27.59 -24.26
N ALA A 152 0.31 26.27 -24.40
CA ALA A 152 0.93 25.58 -25.52
C ALA A 152 0.05 25.50 -26.79
N GLY A 153 -1.13 26.14 -26.81
CA GLY A 153 -2.06 26.11 -27.95
C GLY A 153 -2.75 24.75 -28.18
N LEU A 154 -2.64 23.82 -27.23
CA LEU A 154 -3.22 22.47 -27.32
C LEU A 154 -4.65 22.43 -26.77
N ALA A 155 -5.45 21.50 -27.29
CA ALA A 155 -6.76 21.20 -26.72
C ALA A 155 -6.64 20.79 -25.25
N ALA A 156 -7.35 21.48 -24.38
CA ALA A 156 -7.31 21.29 -22.93
C ALA A 156 -8.66 20.82 -22.40
N THR A 157 -8.63 20.03 -21.32
CA THR A 157 -9.84 19.55 -20.66
C THR A 157 -10.71 20.72 -20.19
N SER A 158 -12.04 20.57 -20.34
CA SER A 158 -13.00 21.58 -19.90
C SER A 158 -12.98 21.71 -18.36
N ARG A 159 -12.98 22.95 -17.87
CA ARG A 159 -13.02 23.25 -16.42
C ARG A 159 -14.26 22.66 -15.76
N ARG A 160 -15.39 22.60 -16.48
CA ARG A 160 -16.65 22.02 -15.98
C ARG A 160 -16.55 20.51 -15.77
N LEU A 161 -15.90 19.81 -16.71
CA LEU A 161 -15.66 18.37 -16.60
C LEU A 161 -14.72 18.05 -15.43
N LEU A 162 -13.67 18.85 -15.25
CA LEU A 162 -12.74 18.68 -14.14
C LEU A 162 -13.41 18.93 -12.78
N ALA A 163 -14.21 20.00 -12.67
CA ALA A 163 -15.02 20.26 -11.48
C ALA A 163 -16.01 19.12 -11.21
N GLY A 164 -16.70 18.63 -12.25
CA GLY A 164 -17.61 17.50 -12.14
C GLY A 164 -16.94 16.23 -11.63
N ARG A 165 -15.76 15.88 -12.14
CA ARG A 165 -14.97 14.71 -11.67
C ARG A 165 -14.54 14.87 -10.21
N SER A 166 -14.09 16.07 -9.84
CA SER A 166 -13.62 16.36 -8.48
C SER A 166 -14.78 16.33 -7.47
N LEU A 167 -15.94 16.88 -7.85
CA LEU A 167 -17.17 16.82 -7.06
C LEU A 167 -17.71 15.39 -6.96
N ALA A 168 -17.67 14.61 -8.04
CA ALA A 168 -18.09 13.21 -8.03
C ALA A 168 -17.21 12.38 -7.09
N LEU A 169 -15.88 12.59 -7.13
CA LEU A 169 -14.95 11.94 -6.20
C LEU A 169 -15.22 12.35 -4.75
N LEU A 170 -15.42 13.65 -4.49
CA LEU A 170 -15.73 14.16 -3.16
C LEU A 170 -17.04 13.59 -2.61
N ALA A 171 -18.09 13.55 -3.42
CA ALA A 171 -19.38 12.98 -3.04
C ALA A 171 -19.28 11.47 -2.81
N GLY A 172 -18.64 10.73 -3.71
CA GLY A 172 -18.49 9.28 -3.60
C GLY A 172 -17.67 8.84 -2.39
N LEU A 173 -16.47 9.42 -2.21
CA LEU A 173 -15.62 9.11 -1.06
C LEU A 173 -16.20 9.67 0.24
N GLY A 174 -16.84 10.84 0.20
CA GLY A 174 -17.51 11.42 1.36
C GLY A 174 -18.66 10.55 1.86
N ALA A 175 -19.47 10.00 0.95
CA ALA A 175 -20.52 9.04 1.28
C ALA A 175 -19.96 7.75 1.86
N ALA A 176 -18.85 7.23 1.30
CA ALA A 176 -18.16 6.06 1.84
C ALA A 176 -17.64 6.31 3.26
N VAL A 177 -16.97 7.44 3.51
CA VAL A 177 -16.48 7.82 4.85
C VAL A 177 -17.64 7.96 5.83
N TRP A 178 -18.73 8.60 5.41
CA TRP A 178 -19.93 8.73 6.23
C TRP A 178 -20.54 7.38 6.61
N TYR A 179 -20.63 6.45 5.66
CA TYR A 179 -21.13 5.10 5.92
C TYR A 179 -20.22 4.34 6.88
N LEU A 180 -18.91 4.34 6.64
CA LEU A 180 -17.93 3.64 7.47
C LEU A 180 -17.83 4.20 8.89
N ASN A 181 -18.04 5.51 9.07
CA ASN A 181 -18.07 6.14 10.39
C ASN A 181 -19.31 5.78 11.22
N ARG A 182 -20.38 5.27 10.60
CA ARG A 182 -21.56 4.81 11.35
C ARG A 182 -21.35 3.49 12.07
N ASP A 183 -20.56 2.60 11.49
CA ASP A 183 -20.39 1.23 12.02
C ASP A 183 -19.45 1.19 13.25
N ARG A 184 -18.72 2.28 13.54
CA ARG A 184 -17.78 2.36 14.69
C ARG A 184 -17.83 3.68 15.46
N GLY A 185 -18.80 4.55 15.16
CA GLY A 185 -19.21 5.63 16.03
C GLY A 185 -20.25 5.10 17.01
N VAL A 186 -19.87 4.99 18.27
CA VAL A 186 -20.71 4.67 19.44
C VAL A 186 -22.10 5.29 19.26
N GLY A 187 -23.12 4.44 19.12
CA GLY A 187 -24.44 4.74 19.64
C GLY A 187 -24.44 4.45 21.14
#